data_AF-A0A2R6IGP7-F1
#
_entry.id   AF-A0A2R6IGP7-F1
#
_cell.length_a   1.000
_cell.length_b   1.000
_cell.length_c   1.000
_cell.angle_alpha   90.00
_cell.angle_beta   90.00
_cell.angle_gamma   90.00
#
_symmetry.space_group_name_H-M   'P 1'
#
loop_
_entity.id
_entity.type
_entity.pdbx_description
1 polymer ?
#
loop_
_entity_poly.entity_id
_entity_poly.type
_entity_poly.pdbx_seq_one_letter_code
_entity_poly.pdbx_strand_id
1 'polypeptide(L)'
;MTDDAAGAGWFEGVDPDSLAGAREALEAGSADAPADWPARAVAAGFAADADDYYDKLHEATTTVARQRVRELERADDRQLIHAVRAMDDCRRTANELAERVAEWAGARYDDAGTGVEYARELAAGDASGDPTGDADRDPAGERLVALAERTAALADEADELERFVGRAAPDVAPNLAAMAGPVLAARLISLAGGLEALAKQPSSTVQVLGAEDALFAHLRGDAPSPKHGVIYTHEYVSGTRREKRGSAARALAGKLTIAARVDHYGGDRRPELDAELDERIRQIRGGGDE
;
A
#
# COMPACT_ATOMS: atom_id res chain seq x y z
N MET A 1 19.75 -32.35 40.46
CA MET A 1 20.23 -30.95 40.42
C MET A 1 19.12 -30.17 39.75
N THR A 2 18.08 -29.95 40.54
CA THR A 2 17.64 -28.66 41.10
C THR A 2 16.64 -28.03 40.14
N ASP A 3 15.44 -28.58 40.29
CA ASP A 3 14.15 -28.12 39.84
C ASP A 3 13.80 -26.82 40.59
N ASP A 4 14.50 -25.74 40.22
CA ASP A 4 14.41 -24.41 40.84
C ASP A 4 13.88 -23.38 39.84
N ALA A 5 13.04 -23.82 38.89
CA ALA A 5 12.28 -22.94 37.97
C ALA A 5 10.87 -22.63 38.53
N ALA A 6 10.74 -22.59 39.86
CA ALA A 6 9.49 -22.27 40.57
C ALA A 6 9.39 -20.79 41.01
N GLY A 7 10.22 -19.92 40.45
CA GLY A 7 10.11 -18.46 40.53
C GLY A 7 10.14 -17.87 39.11
N ALA A 8 9.49 -16.76 38.81
CA ALA A 8 8.54 -15.94 39.55
C ALA A 8 7.59 -15.25 38.55
N GLY A 9 7.05 -14.07 38.86
CA GLY A 9 6.01 -13.42 38.04
C GLY A 9 6.43 -13.15 36.59
N TRP A 10 5.46 -12.87 35.70
CA TRP A 10 5.70 -12.54 34.28
C TRP A 10 6.70 -11.38 34.07
N PHE A 11 6.90 -10.54 35.08
CA PHE A 11 7.83 -9.40 35.10
C PHE A 11 8.97 -9.57 36.11
N GLU A 12 9.30 -10.81 36.51
CA GLU A 12 10.46 -11.03 37.37
C GLU A 12 11.76 -10.54 36.71
N GLY A 13 12.56 -9.78 37.46
CA GLY A 13 13.80 -9.19 36.94
C GLY A 13 13.59 -7.98 36.02
N VAL A 14 12.34 -7.63 35.71
CA VAL A 14 11.99 -6.37 35.06
C VAL A 14 11.92 -5.30 36.13
N ASP A 15 12.76 -4.28 35.98
CA ASP A 15 12.62 -3.05 36.77
C ASP A 15 11.21 -2.46 36.52
N PRO A 16 10.38 -2.27 37.56
CA PRO A 16 9.02 -1.73 37.43
C PRO A 16 8.96 -0.38 36.71
N ASP A 17 10.02 0.42 36.79
CA ASP A 17 10.13 1.72 36.12
C ASP A 17 10.78 1.61 34.72
N SER A 18 11.23 0.42 34.33
CA SER A 18 11.87 0.16 33.03
C SER A 18 10.86 -0.29 31.98
N LEU A 19 10.44 0.68 31.16
CA LEU A 19 9.64 0.43 29.97
C LEU A 19 10.31 -0.54 28.98
N ALA A 20 11.64 -0.54 28.91
CA ALA A 20 12.39 -1.45 28.04
C ALA A 20 12.31 -2.90 28.53
N GLY A 21 12.47 -3.11 29.84
CA GLY A 21 12.32 -4.45 30.44
C GLY A 21 10.89 -4.96 30.35
N ALA A 22 9.90 -4.07 30.54
CA ALA A 22 8.50 -4.42 30.39
C ALA A 22 8.16 -4.83 28.95
N ARG A 23 8.76 -4.18 27.95
CA ARG A 23 8.63 -4.56 26.54
C ARG A 23 9.24 -5.93 26.26
N GLU A 24 10.46 -6.17 26.70
CA GLU A 24 11.15 -7.46 26.49
C GLU A 24 10.36 -8.62 27.12
N ALA A 25 9.86 -8.44 28.34
CA ALA A 25 9.03 -9.44 29.01
C ALA A 25 7.68 -9.67 28.30
N LEU A 26 7.09 -8.65 27.69
CA LEU A 26 5.85 -8.80 26.92
C LEU A 26 6.05 -9.41 25.53
N GLU A 27 7.19 -9.14 24.87
CA GLU A 27 7.45 -9.58 23.49
C GLU A 27 8.12 -10.96 23.42
N ALA A 28 9.01 -11.27 24.35
CA ALA A 28 9.77 -12.53 24.38
C ALA A 28 9.33 -13.49 25.49
N GLY A 29 8.57 -13.00 26.48
CA GLY A 29 8.08 -13.82 27.58
C GLY A 29 7.10 -14.89 27.10
N SER A 30 7.27 -16.10 27.60
CA SER A 30 6.31 -17.19 27.40
C SER A 30 6.18 -18.01 28.68
N ALA A 31 5.03 -18.65 28.85
CA ALA A 31 4.76 -19.55 29.96
C ALA A 31 4.02 -20.78 29.45
N ASP A 32 4.44 -21.97 29.88
CA ASP A 32 3.86 -23.24 29.46
C ASP A 32 2.45 -23.48 30.04
N ALA A 33 2.09 -22.76 31.10
CA ALA A 33 0.77 -22.83 31.73
C ALA A 33 0.38 -21.51 32.40
N PRO A 34 -0.92 -21.22 32.56
CA PRO A 34 -1.40 -20.13 33.40
C PRO A 34 -0.93 -20.30 34.85
N ALA A 35 -0.54 -19.19 35.49
CA ALA A 35 -0.15 -19.15 36.90
C ALA A 35 -0.77 -17.95 37.61
N ASP A 36 -0.71 -17.96 38.95
CA ASP A 36 -1.08 -16.80 39.77
C ASP A 36 0.03 -15.74 39.72
N TRP A 37 0.08 -15.03 38.59
CA TRP A 37 1.08 -14.00 38.32
C TRP A 37 1.07 -12.84 39.32
N PRO A 38 -0.10 -12.32 39.77
CA PRO A 38 -0.14 -11.30 40.81
C PRO A 38 0.52 -11.77 42.11
N ALA A 39 0.15 -12.96 42.62
CA ALA A 39 0.72 -13.47 43.87
C ALA A 39 2.25 -13.68 43.77
N ARG A 40 2.72 -14.19 42.62
CA ARG A 40 4.16 -14.36 42.36
C ARG A 40 4.90 -13.02 42.25
N ALA A 41 4.29 -12.01 41.64
CA ALA A 41 4.88 -10.68 41.51
C ALA A 41 4.99 -9.98 42.88
N VAL A 42 3.99 -10.13 43.74
CA VAL A 42 4.02 -9.62 45.12
C VAL A 42 5.08 -10.36 45.95
N ALA A 43 5.13 -11.70 45.87
CA ALA A 43 6.13 -12.49 46.58
C ALA A 43 7.57 -12.16 46.15
N ALA A 44 7.77 -11.80 44.88
CA ALA A 44 9.06 -11.35 44.33
C ALA A 44 9.38 -9.87 44.63
N GLY A 45 8.46 -9.11 45.24
CA GLY A 45 8.65 -7.69 45.55
C GLY A 45 8.51 -6.74 44.36
N PHE A 46 7.98 -7.20 43.23
CA PHE A 46 7.71 -6.36 42.04
C PHE A 46 6.53 -5.41 42.26
N ALA A 47 5.50 -5.88 42.97
CA ALA A 47 4.30 -5.11 43.30
C ALA A 47 4.00 -5.15 44.81
N ALA A 48 3.40 -4.09 45.35
CA ALA A 48 3.02 -3.99 46.75
C ALA A 48 1.87 -4.94 47.11
N ASP A 49 0.91 -5.07 46.20
CA ASP A 49 -0.25 -5.95 46.29
C ASP A 49 -0.76 -6.29 44.87
N ALA A 50 -1.89 -7.00 44.80
CA ALA A 50 -2.47 -7.42 43.53
C ALA A 50 -2.99 -6.23 42.69
N ASP A 51 -3.47 -5.16 43.33
CA ASP A 51 -4.00 -3.99 42.62
C ASP A 51 -2.84 -3.21 41.99
N ASP A 52 -1.75 -2.97 42.73
CA ASP A 52 -0.52 -2.36 42.23
C ASP A 52 0.10 -3.18 41.07
N TYR A 53 0.01 -4.52 41.12
CA TYR A 53 0.43 -5.37 40.01
C TYR A 53 -0.39 -5.11 38.74
N TYR A 54 -1.72 -5.04 38.85
CA TYR A 54 -2.58 -4.82 37.68
C TYR A 54 -2.43 -3.41 37.11
N ASP A 55 -2.23 -2.40 37.95
CA ASP A 55 -1.94 -1.03 37.50
C ASP A 55 -0.64 -0.97 36.70
N LYS A 56 0.44 -1.56 37.23
CA LYS A 56 1.75 -1.66 36.53
C LYS A 56 1.64 -2.44 35.22
N LEU A 57 0.95 -3.59 35.22
CA LEU A 57 0.70 -4.38 34.01
C LEU A 57 -0.09 -3.58 32.98
N HIS A 58 -1.12 -2.84 33.40
CA HIS A 58 -1.92 -2.01 32.51
C HIS A 58 -1.09 -0.88 31.88
N GLU A 59 -0.28 -0.19 32.68
CA GLU A 59 0.60 0.88 32.20
C GLU A 59 1.65 0.34 31.21
N ALA A 60 2.31 -0.76 31.55
CA ALA A 60 3.30 -1.42 30.71
C ALA A 60 2.69 -1.84 29.36
N THR A 61 1.59 -2.60 29.39
CA THR A 61 0.94 -3.11 28.18
C THR A 61 0.41 -1.98 27.30
N THR A 62 -0.19 -0.94 27.89
CA THR A 62 -0.68 0.21 27.13
C THR A 62 0.46 1.00 26.50
N THR A 63 1.58 1.17 27.21
CA THR A 63 2.75 1.89 26.70
C THR A 63 3.41 1.14 25.55
N VAL A 64 3.65 -0.17 25.73
CA VAL A 64 4.22 -1.03 24.69
C VAL A 64 3.29 -1.10 23.47
N ALA A 65 1.99 -1.25 23.67
CA ALA A 65 1.01 -1.24 22.57
C ALA A 65 1.07 0.08 21.77
N ARG A 66 1.10 1.24 22.45
CA ARG A 66 1.22 2.55 21.79
C ARG A 66 2.53 2.69 21.01
N GLN A 67 3.65 2.20 21.54
CA GLN A 67 4.93 2.22 20.82
C GLN A 67 4.90 1.32 19.59
N ARG A 68 4.39 0.09 19.72
CA ARG A 68 4.30 -0.85 18.61
C ARG A 68 3.39 -0.34 17.50
N VAL A 69 2.25 0.28 17.84
CA VAL A 69 1.40 0.99 16.87
C VAL A 69 2.18 2.10 16.16
N ARG A 70 2.95 2.90 16.91
CA ARG A 70 3.77 3.99 16.37
C ARG A 70 4.88 3.50 15.43
N GLU A 71 5.47 2.34 15.70
CA GLU A 71 6.49 1.70 14.86
C GLU A 71 5.83 1.15 13.59
N LEU A 72 4.73 0.41 13.72
CA LEU A 72 3.99 -0.13 12.59
C LEU A 72 3.51 0.98 11.65
N GLU A 73 2.90 2.06 12.16
CA GLU A 73 2.44 3.17 11.32
C GLU A 73 3.58 3.94 10.62
N ARG A 74 4.81 3.85 11.15
CA ARG A 74 5.99 4.49 10.56
C ARG A 74 6.79 3.56 9.67
N ALA A 75 6.42 2.28 9.56
CA ALA A 75 7.11 1.35 8.67
C ALA A 75 7.10 1.86 7.22
N ASP A 76 8.18 1.60 6.50
CA ASP A 76 8.37 2.16 5.16
C ASP A 76 7.29 1.66 4.18
N ASP A 77 6.82 0.42 4.34
CA ASP A 77 5.70 -0.12 3.57
C ASP A 77 4.39 0.62 3.85
N ARG A 78 4.16 1.11 5.08
CA ARG A 78 3.02 1.97 5.41
C ARG A 78 3.10 3.32 4.71
N GLN A 79 4.27 3.95 4.67
CA GLN A 79 4.44 5.21 3.95
C GLN A 79 4.17 5.02 2.44
N LEU A 80 4.60 3.89 1.88
CA LEU A 80 4.33 3.53 0.50
C LEU A 80 2.82 3.34 0.23
N ILE A 81 2.09 2.72 1.17
CA ILE A 81 0.63 2.57 1.10
C ILE A 81 -0.07 3.93 1.11
N HIS A 82 0.35 4.86 1.98
CA HIS A 82 -0.23 6.20 2.03
C HIS A 82 0.02 6.95 0.73
N ALA A 83 1.25 6.91 0.20
CA ALA A 83 1.62 7.60 -1.03
C ALA A 83 0.83 7.10 -2.24
N VAL A 84 0.70 5.78 -2.42
CA VAL A 84 -0.01 5.22 -3.60
C VAL A 84 -1.51 5.51 -3.57
N ARG A 85 -2.13 5.52 -2.37
CA ARG A 85 -3.55 5.87 -2.21
C ARG A 85 -3.79 7.36 -2.47
N ALA A 86 -2.94 8.23 -1.91
CA ALA A 86 -3.00 9.66 -2.15
C ALA A 86 -2.80 9.98 -3.65
N MET A 87 -1.85 9.31 -4.30
CA MET A 87 -1.60 9.45 -5.74
C MET A 87 -2.86 9.12 -6.56
N ASP A 88 -3.55 8.03 -6.23
CA ASP A 88 -4.79 7.62 -6.89
C ASP A 88 -5.93 8.62 -6.68
N ASP A 89 -6.09 9.10 -5.45
CA ASP A 89 -7.11 10.08 -5.11
C ASP A 89 -6.87 11.41 -5.82
N CYS A 90 -5.63 11.93 -5.77
CA CYS A 90 -5.25 13.15 -6.48
C CYS A 90 -5.49 13.02 -7.99
N ARG A 91 -5.05 11.92 -8.61
CA ARG A 91 -5.22 11.70 -10.06
C ARG A 91 -6.69 11.58 -10.45
N ARG A 92 -7.50 10.86 -9.67
CA ARG A 92 -8.94 10.75 -9.90
C ARG A 92 -9.63 12.10 -9.78
N THR A 93 -9.40 12.83 -8.69
CA THR A 93 -10.03 14.14 -8.48
C THR A 93 -9.58 15.15 -9.53
N ALA A 94 -8.31 15.14 -9.93
CA ALA A 94 -7.82 15.99 -11.02
C ALA A 94 -8.57 15.70 -12.34
N ASN A 95 -8.77 14.43 -12.69
CA ASN A 95 -9.52 14.08 -13.90
C ASN A 95 -10.99 14.53 -13.83
N GLU A 96 -11.67 14.29 -12.71
CA GLU A 96 -13.07 14.72 -12.52
C GLU A 96 -13.22 16.24 -12.58
N LEU A 97 -12.30 17.00 -11.99
CA LEU A 97 -12.29 18.46 -12.06
C LEU A 97 -11.91 18.95 -13.46
N ALA A 98 -11.00 18.29 -14.16
CA ALA A 98 -10.63 18.63 -15.52
C ALA A 98 -11.81 18.51 -16.50
N GLU A 99 -12.69 17.52 -16.32
CA GLU A 99 -13.95 17.44 -17.06
C GLU A 99 -14.83 18.67 -16.81
N ARG A 100 -14.92 19.14 -15.57
CA ARG A 100 -15.70 20.36 -15.22
C ARG A 100 -15.07 21.63 -15.77
N VAL A 101 -13.73 21.73 -15.75
CA VAL A 101 -12.99 22.83 -16.38
C VAL A 101 -13.25 22.86 -17.88
N ALA A 102 -13.15 21.72 -18.56
CA ALA A 102 -13.40 21.62 -19.99
C ALA A 102 -14.85 22.00 -20.36
N GLU A 103 -15.85 21.48 -19.63
CA GLU A 103 -17.25 21.83 -19.85
C GLU A 103 -17.52 23.33 -19.65
N TRP A 104 -16.99 23.94 -18.58
CA TRP A 104 -17.19 25.35 -18.32
C TRP A 104 -16.47 26.22 -19.34
N ALA A 105 -15.23 25.86 -19.69
CA ALA A 105 -14.48 26.55 -20.73
C ALA A 105 -15.17 26.46 -22.10
N GLY A 106 -15.75 25.31 -22.47
CA GLY A 106 -16.47 25.14 -23.73
C GLY A 106 -17.74 25.99 -23.86
N ALA A 107 -18.30 26.48 -22.73
CA ALA A 107 -19.39 27.45 -22.75
C ALA A 107 -18.91 28.91 -22.95
N ARG A 108 -17.60 29.16 -22.88
CA ARG A 108 -17.00 30.50 -22.89
C ARG A 108 -16.04 30.74 -24.05
N TYR A 109 -15.31 29.71 -24.46
CA TYR A 109 -14.21 29.76 -25.41
C TYR A 109 -14.50 28.82 -26.57
N ASP A 110 -14.30 29.30 -27.80
CA ASP A 110 -14.59 28.53 -29.01
C ASP A 110 -13.65 27.32 -29.20
N ASP A 111 -12.42 27.42 -28.67
CA ASP A 111 -11.36 26.40 -28.81
C ASP A 111 -11.03 25.67 -27.48
N ALA A 112 -12.04 25.42 -26.65
CA ALA A 112 -11.82 24.73 -25.37
C ALA A 112 -11.30 23.28 -25.57
N GLY A 113 -10.17 22.97 -24.93
CA GLY A 113 -9.60 21.63 -24.88
C GLY A 113 -10.27 20.72 -23.85
N THR A 114 -9.67 19.54 -23.61
CA THR A 114 -10.18 18.54 -22.67
C THR A 114 -9.07 17.95 -21.79
N GLY A 115 -9.47 17.42 -20.63
CA GLY A 115 -8.56 16.72 -19.74
C GLY A 115 -7.61 17.64 -18.97
N VAL A 116 -6.72 17.00 -18.20
CA VAL A 116 -5.81 17.68 -17.27
C VAL A 116 -4.84 18.62 -17.99
N GLU A 117 -4.39 18.27 -19.20
CA GLU A 117 -3.46 19.11 -19.95
C GLU A 117 -4.08 20.46 -20.29
N TYR A 118 -5.34 20.47 -20.74
CA TYR A 118 -6.04 21.72 -20.98
C TYR A 118 -6.24 22.56 -19.69
N ALA A 119 -6.47 21.90 -18.55
CA ALA A 119 -6.50 22.60 -17.27
C ALA A 119 -5.14 23.22 -16.91
N ARG A 120 -4.02 22.58 -17.25
CA ARG A 120 -2.66 23.14 -17.10
C ARG A 120 -2.45 24.34 -18.03
N GLU A 121 -2.85 24.24 -19.29
CA GLU A 121 -2.77 25.35 -20.27
C GLU A 121 -3.58 26.57 -19.82
N LEU A 122 -4.81 26.36 -19.34
CA LEU A 122 -5.65 27.43 -18.77
C LEU A 122 -5.02 28.06 -17.52
N ALA A 123 -4.44 27.24 -16.64
CA ALA A 123 -3.75 27.73 -15.44
C ALA A 123 -2.48 28.53 -15.77
N ALA A 124 -1.77 28.18 -16.83
CA ALA A 124 -0.60 28.90 -17.32
C ALA A 124 -0.95 30.21 -18.05
N GLY A 125 -2.22 30.40 -18.43
CA GLY A 125 -2.68 31.51 -19.26
C GLY A 125 -2.40 31.33 -20.75
N ASP A 126 -2.01 30.12 -21.17
CA ASP A 126 -1.68 29.78 -22.56
C ASP A 126 -2.93 29.50 -23.39
N ALA A 127 -4.01 29.01 -22.75
CA ALA A 127 -5.32 28.86 -23.37
C ALA A 127 -6.09 30.20 -23.35
N SER A 128 -5.59 31.18 -24.10
CA SER A 128 -6.25 32.49 -24.24
C SER A 128 -7.43 32.40 -25.23
N GLY A 129 -8.64 32.23 -24.72
CA GLY A 129 -9.85 32.59 -25.43
C GLY A 129 -10.46 33.81 -24.77
N ASP A 130 -10.02 35.03 -25.08
CA ASP A 130 -10.83 36.22 -24.78
C ASP A 130 -11.48 36.69 -26.08
N PRO A 131 -12.74 36.31 -26.38
CA PRO A 131 -13.44 36.79 -27.56
C PRO A 131 -13.99 38.22 -27.37
N THR A 132 -13.98 38.74 -26.14
CA THR A 132 -14.64 39.99 -25.78
C THR A 132 -13.67 40.85 -25.03
N GLY A 133 -12.87 41.63 -25.77
CA GLY A 133 -11.90 42.61 -25.27
C GLY A 133 -12.52 43.78 -24.49
N ASP A 134 -13.42 43.49 -23.56
CA ASP A 134 -13.88 44.40 -22.52
C ASP A 134 -13.05 44.08 -21.27
N ALA A 135 -12.05 44.91 -21.02
CA ALA A 135 -11.05 44.75 -19.96
C ALA A 135 -11.63 44.87 -18.52
N ASP A 136 -12.95 44.91 -18.38
CA ASP A 136 -13.66 44.99 -17.11
C ASP A 136 -13.91 43.57 -16.57
N ARG A 137 -13.06 43.14 -15.62
CA ARG A 137 -13.17 41.95 -14.75
C ARG A 137 -14.24 40.95 -15.18
N ASP A 138 -13.84 39.91 -15.91
CA ASP A 138 -14.66 38.72 -16.12
C ASP A 138 -14.60 37.83 -14.87
N PRO A 139 -15.55 37.94 -13.92
CA PRO A 139 -15.44 37.25 -12.64
C PRO A 139 -15.66 35.75 -12.84
N ALA A 140 -16.33 35.34 -13.92
CA ALA A 140 -16.55 33.94 -14.24
C ALA A 140 -15.28 33.31 -14.85
N GLY A 141 -14.58 34.03 -15.72
CA GLY A 141 -13.26 33.62 -16.24
C GLY A 141 -12.22 33.51 -15.13
N GLU A 142 -12.14 34.47 -14.22
CA GLU A 142 -11.26 34.40 -13.04
C GLU A 142 -11.51 33.15 -12.19
N ARG A 143 -12.79 32.77 -12.01
CA ARG A 143 -13.17 31.57 -11.25
C ARG A 143 -12.90 30.26 -12.00
N LEU A 144 -13.01 30.27 -13.33
CA LEU A 144 -12.64 29.14 -14.18
C LEU A 144 -11.13 28.90 -14.12
N VAL A 145 -10.31 29.94 -14.28
CA VAL A 145 -8.84 29.85 -14.15
C VAL A 145 -8.45 29.35 -12.76
N ALA A 146 -9.05 29.89 -11.69
CA ALA A 146 -8.78 29.42 -10.33
C ALA A 146 -9.15 27.93 -10.11
N LEU A 147 -10.14 27.39 -10.82
CA LEU A 147 -10.47 25.97 -10.80
C LEU A 147 -9.44 25.15 -11.60
N ALA A 148 -9.01 25.67 -12.75
CA ALA A 148 -7.96 25.08 -13.57
C ALA A 148 -6.63 24.99 -12.81
N GLU A 149 -6.22 26.05 -12.10
CA GLU A 149 -5.03 26.07 -11.23
C GLU A 149 -5.07 24.96 -10.15
N ARG A 150 -6.20 24.80 -9.46
CA ARG A 150 -6.37 23.73 -8.46
C ARG A 150 -6.33 22.33 -9.08
N THR A 151 -6.89 22.20 -10.28
CA THR A 151 -6.90 20.94 -11.04
C THR A 151 -5.49 20.56 -11.46
N ALA A 152 -4.73 21.52 -12.01
CA ALA A 152 -3.32 21.36 -12.36
C ALA A 152 -2.49 20.99 -11.12
N ALA A 153 -2.67 21.71 -10.00
CA ALA A 153 -1.95 21.41 -8.76
C ALA A 153 -2.20 19.99 -8.23
N LEU A 154 -3.43 19.48 -8.32
CA LEU A 154 -3.74 18.09 -7.94
C LEU A 154 -3.09 17.07 -8.88
N ALA A 155 -3.05 17.36 -10.18
CA ALA A 155 -2.36 16.50 -11.14
C ALA A 155 -0.84 16.48 -10.90
N ASP A 156 -0.25 17.64 -10.61
CA ASP A 156 1.17 17.77 -10.32
C ASP A 156 1.55 17.07 -9.01
N GLU A 157 0.71 17.17 -7.97
CA GLU A 157 0.88 16.40 -6.73
C GLU A 157 0.81 14.89 -7.00
N ALA A 158 -0.11 14.42 -7.85
CA ALA A 158 -0.16 13.00 -8.22
C ALA A 158 1.15 12.56 -8.92
N ASP A 159 1.71 13.39 -9.78
CA ASP A 159 2.99 13.12 -10.46
C ASP A 159 4.17 13.15 -9.47
N GLU A 160 4.14 14.02 -8.45
CA GLU A 160 5.11 14.04 -7.35
C GLU A 160 5.05 12.79 -6.49
N LEU A 161 3.85 12.35 -6.13
CA LEU A 161 3.63 11.12 -5.37
C LEU A 161 4.05 9.88 -6.17
N GLU A 162 3.79 9.85 -7.48
CA GLU A 162 4.28 8.78 -8.34
C GLU A 162 5.81 8.73 -8.37
N ARG A 163 6.49 9.89 -8.48
CA ARG A 163 7.95 9.98 -8.38
C ARG A 163 8.47 9.52 -7.01
N PHE A 164 7.76 9.85 -5.92
CA PHE A 164 8.10 9.37 -4.58
C PHE A 164 7.98 7.85 -4.49
N VAL A 165 6.85 7.27 -4.91
CA VAL A 165 6.63 5.82 -4.98
C VAL A 165 7.72 5.15 -5.83
N GLY A 166 8.10 5.78 -6.94
CA GLY A 166 9.18 5.34 -7.81
C GLY A 166 10.53 5.17 -7.12
N ARG A 167 10.85 6.05 -6.16
CA ARG A 167 12.08 6.00 -5.37
C ARG A 167 11.97 5.10 -4.14
N ALA A 168 10.83 5.12 -3.45
CA ALA A 168 10.65 4.42 -2.18
C ALA A 168 10.35 2.92 -2.35
N ALA A 169 9.62 2.51 -3.38
CA ALA A 169 9.25 1.10 -3.54
C ALA A 169 10.45 0.15 -3.68
N PRO A 170 11.54 0.49 -4.40
CA PRO A 170 12.74 -0.36 -4.46
C PRO A 170 13.44 -0.54 -3.11
N ASP A 171 13.36 0.44 -2.21
CA ASP A 171 13.96 0.33 -0.87
C ASP A 171 13.14 -0.60 0.04
N VAL A 172 11.81 -0.60 -0.14
CA VAL A 172 10.88 -1.43 0.64
C VAL A 172 10.78 -2.86 0.11
N ALA A 173 10.69 -3.00 -1.21
CA ALA A 173 10.39 -4.26 -1.88
C ALA A 173 11.18 -4.37 -3.20
N PRO A 174 12.50 -4.56 -3.14
CA PRO A 174 13.39 -4.50 -4.29
C PRO A 174 13.07 -5.55 -5.37
N ASN A 175 12.56 -6.72 -5.00
CA ASN A 175 12.19 -7.78 -5.95
C ASN A 175 10.81 -7.54 -6.57
N LEU A 176 9.82 -7.09 -5.80
CA LEU A 176 8.52 -6.71 -6.37
C LEU A 176 8.65 -5.51 -7.31
N ALA A 177 9.36 -4.46 -6.90
CA ALA A 177 9.55 -3.25 -7.71
C ALA A 177 10.29 -3.55 -9.03
N ALA A 178 11.20 -4.52 -9.02
CA ALA A 178 11.86 -5.04 -10.21
C ALA A 178 10.89 -5.60 -11.25
N MET A 179 10.07 -6.55 -10.80
CA MET A 179 9.27 -7.38 -11.69
C MET A 179 7.94 -6.75 -12.07
N ALA A 180 7.37 -5.90 -11.21
CA ALA A 180 6.07 -5.26 -11.42
C ALA A 180 6.19 -3.78 -11.81
N GLY A 181 7.35 -3.17 -11.58
CA GLY A 181 7.49 -1.71 -11.50
C GLY A 181 7.06 -1.16 -10.14
N PRO A 182 7.60 0.01 -9.71
CA PRO A 182 7.34 0.59 -8.39
C PRO A 182 5.86 0.81 -8.05
N VAL A 183 5.10 1.35 -9.00
CA VAL A 183 3.68 1.69 -8.78
C VAL A 183 2.83 0.45 -8.58
N LEU A 184 3.00 -0.58 -9.40
CA LEU A 184 2.23 -1.82 -9.25
C LEU A 184 2.64 -2.59 -7.99
N ALA A 185 3.94 -2.60 -7.64
CA ALA A 185 4.42 -3.15 -6.38
C ALA A 185 3.75 -2.47 -5.17
N ALA A 186 3.75 -1.13 -5.13
CA ALA A 186 3.09 -0.35 -4.10
C ALA A 186 1.57 -0.62 -4.03
N ARG A 187 0.89 -0.74 -5.17
CA ARG A 187 -0.54 -1.10 -5.23
C ARG A 187 -0.81 -2.48 -4.65
N LEU A 188 0.02 -3.48 -4.96
CA LEU A 188 -0.13 -4.84 -4.43
C LEU A 188 0.04 -4.87 -2.90
N ILE A 189 1.05 -4.16 -2.39
CA ILE A 189 1.27 -3.99 -0.94
C ILE A 189 0.06 -3.31 -0.29
N SER A 190 -0.46 -2.25 -0.91
CA SER A 190 -1.64 -1.51 -0.43
C SER A 190 -2.93 -2.32 -0.42
N LEU A 191 -3.17 -3.15 -1.45
CA LEU A 191 -4.32 -4.04 -1.53
C LEU A 191 -4.24 -5.19 -0.52
N ALA A 192 -3.03 -5.71 -0.26
CA ALA A 192 -2.82 -6.74 0.76
C ALA A 192 -2.84 -6.21 2.19
N GLY A 193 -2.62 -4.89 2.38
CA GLY A 193 -2.59 -4.23 3.69
C GLY A 193 -1.19 -4.14 4.33
N GLY A 194 -0.13 -4.43 3.58
CA GLY A 194 1.25 -4.44 4.05
C GLY A 194 2.09 -5.51 3.33
N LEU A 195 3.42 -5.37 3.39
CA LEU A 195 4.32 -6.31 2.70
C LEU A 195 4.28 -7.71 3.36
N GLU A 196 4.20 -7.77 4.69
CA GLU A 196 4.02 -9.03 5.44
C GLU A 196 2.74 -9.76 5.03
N ALA A 197 1.63 -9.02 4.95
CA ALA A 197 0.34 -9.58 4.56
C ALA A 197 0.39 -10.13 3.13
N LEU A 198 1.02 -9.40 2.20
CA LEU A 198 1.23 -9.85 0.83
C LEU A 198 2.08 -11.13 0.77
N ALA A 199 3.17 -11.20 1.55
CA ALA A 199 4.05 -12.38 1.60
C ALA A 199 3.34 -13.66 2.05
N LYS A 200 2.33 -13.52 2.92
CA LYS A 200 1.50 -14.62 3.43
C LYS A 200 0.40 -15.07 2.45
N GLN A 201 0.07 -14.27 1.43
CA GLN A 201 -0.97 -14.62 0.47
C GLN A 201 -0.53 -15.76 -0.46
N PRO A 202 -1.47 -16.62 -0.90
CA PRO A 202 -1.23 -17.56 -1.97
C PRO A 202 -1.25 -16.85 -3.34
N SER A 203 -0.56 -17.43 -4.32
CA SER A 203 -0.47 -16.86 -5.67
C SER A 203 -1.83 -16.66 -6.35
N SER A 204 -2.80 -17.54 -6.08
CA SER A 204 -4.16 -17.38 -6.60
C SER A 204 -4.87 -16.13 -6.09
N THR A 205 -4.58 -15.70 -4.86
CA THR A 205 -5.11 -14.44 -4.30
C THR A 205 -4.40 -13.26 -4.93
N VAL A 206 -3.06 -13.27 -4.99
CA VAL A 206 -2.26 -12.22 -5.64
C VAL A 206 -2.68 -12.00 -7.09
N GLN A 207 -3.04 -13.07 -7.80
CA GLN A 207 -3.51 -13.02 -9.19
C GLN A 207 -4.76 -12.14 -9.36
N VAL A 208 -5.65 -12.11 -8.36
CA VAL A 208 -6.98 -11.48 -8.45
C VAL A 208 -7.16 -10.29 -7.50
N LEU A 209 -6.11 -9.85 -6.79
CA LEU A 209 -6.14 -8.62 -5.98
C LEU A 209 -6.60 -7.42 -6.82
N GLY A 210 -7.53 -6.62 -6.31
CA GLY A 210 -8.16 -5.52 -7.04
C GLY A 210 -9.32 -5.93 -7.96
N ALA A 211 -9.75 -7.20 -7.92
CA ALA A 211 -10.95 -7.70 -8.61
C ALA A 211 -11.91 -8.40 -7.63
N GLU A 212 -11.95 -7.92 -6.39
CA GLU A 212 -12.73 -8.49 -5.29
C GLU A 212 -14.22 -8.56 -5.64
N ASP A 213 -14.80 -7.51 -6.21
CA ASP A 213 -16.22 -7.49 -6.59
C ASP A 213 -16.57 -8.60 -7.60
N ALA A 214 -15.74 -8.77 -8.63
CA ALA A 214 -15.91 -9.83 -9.63
C ALA A 214 -15.68 -11.22 -9.03
N LEU A 215 -14.70 -11.36 -8.13
CA LEU A 215 -14.45 -12.60 -7.40
C LEU A 215 -15.64 -12.98 -6.50
N PHE A 216 -16.19 -12.02 -5.75
CA PHE A 216 -17.34 -12.26 -4.88
C PHE A 216 -18.61 -12.54 -5.68
N ALA A 217 -18.81 -11.91 -6.84
CA ALA A 217 -19.89 -12.28 -7.77
C ALA A 217 -19.73 -13.73 -8.26
N HIS A 218 -18.50 -14.15 -8.60
CA HIS A 218 -18.23 -15.53 -8.99
C HIS A 218 -18.48 -16.54 -7.87
N LEU A 219 -18.03 -16.25 -6.65
CA LEU A 219 -18.25 -17.12 -5.49
C LEU A 219 -19.73 -17.28 -5.13
N ARG A 220 -20.57 -16.30 -5.48
CA ARG A 220 -22.04 -16.38 -5.37
C ARG A 220 -22.71 -17.11 -6.52
N GLY A 221 -21.98 -17.44 -7.59
CA GLY A 221 -22.50 -18.09 -8.79
C GLY A 221 -23.08 -17.14 -9.83
N ASP A 222 -22.93 -15.83 -9.65
CA ASP A 222 -23.56 -14.80 -10.50
C ASP A 222 -22.70 -14.43 -11.72
N ALA A 223 -21.41 -14.82 -11.74
CA ALA A 223 -20.47 -14.46 -12.79
C ALA A 223 -19.34 -15.50 -12.97
N PRO A 224 -18.63 -15.49 -14.11
CA PRO A 224 -17.37 -16.22 -14.26
C PRO A 224 -16.26 -15.65 -13.35
N SER A 225 -15.31 -16.49 -12.95
CA SER A 225 -14.16 -16.07 -12.14
C SER A 225 -13.27 -15.05 -12.88
N PRO A 226 -12.82 -13.96 -12.21
CA PRO A 226 -11.87 -13.04 -12.81
C PRO A 226 -10.53 -13.73 -13.09
N LYS A 227 -9.96 -13.49 -14.27
CA LYS A 227 -8.66 -14.08 -14.67
C LYS A 227 -7.47 -13.35 -14.05
N HIS A 228 -7.64 -12.09 -13.69
CA HIS A 228 -6.61 -11.20 -13.16
C HIS A 228 -7.28 -10.01 -12.48
N GLY A 229 -6.63 -9.44 -11.47
CA GLY A 229 -6.98 -8.16 -10.87
C GLY A 229 -6.06 -7.04 -11.36
N VAL A 230 -5.51 -6.26 -10.44
CA VAL A 230 -4.65 -5.09 -10.70
C VAL A 230 -3.41 -5.43 -11.55
N ILE A 231 -2.92 -6.67 -11.47
CA ILE A 231 -1.79 -7.16 -12.27
C ILE A 231 -2.07 -7.18 -13.78
N TYR A 232 -3.32 -6.97 -14.20
CA TYR A 232 -3.67 -6.75 -15.61
C TYR A 232 -2.93 -5.56 -16.22
N THR A 233 -2.61 -4.54 -15.41
CA THR A 233 -1.89 -3.34 -15.85
C THR A 233 -0.47 -3.65 -16.33
N HIS A 234 0.13 -4.75 -15.88
CA HIS A 234 1.47 -5.16 -16.29
C HIS A 234 1.51 -5.66 -17.74
N GLU A 235 2.55 -5.28 -18.50
CA GLU A 235 2.68 -5.61 -19.92
C GLU A 235 2.64 -7.12 -20.19
N TYR A 236 3.22 -7.93 -19.29
CA TYR A 236 3.17 -9.39 -19.41
C TYR A 236 1.76 -9.95 -19.45
N VAL A 237 0.78 -9.24 -18.88
CA VAL A 237 -0.63 -9.61 -18.93
C VAL A 237 -1.36 -8.84 -20.03
N SER A 238 -1.36 -7.51 -20.01
CA SER A 238 -2.12 -6.68 -20.97
C SER A 238 -1.66 -6.87 -22.42
N GLY A 239 -0.34 -6.94 -22.63
CA GLY A 239 0.30 -7.14 -23.93
C GLY A 239 0.24 -8.58 -24.46
N THR A 240 -0.24 -9.54 -23.66
CA THR A 240 -0.40 -10.94 -24.09
C THR A 240 -1.75 -11.16 -24.77
N ARG A 241 -1.80 -12.01 -25.81
CA ARG A 241 -3.04 -12.40 -26.53
C ARG A 241 -4.11 -12.90 -25.56
N ARG A 242 -5.38 -12.53 -25.80
CA ARG A 242 -6.51 -12.69 -24.85
C ARG A 242 -6.68 -14.12 -24.32
N GLU A 243 -6.42 -15.12 -25.16
CA GLU A 243 -6.53 -16.55 -24.86
C GLU A 243 -5.46 -16.98 -23.83
N LYS A 244 -4.29 -16.33 -23.87
CA LYS A 244 -3.11 -16.66 -23.07
C LYS A 244 -2.93 -15.78 -21.82
N ARG A 245 -3.72 -14.71 -21.68
CA ARG A 245 -3.64 -13.78 -20.53
C ARG A 245 -3.79 -14.45 -19.18
N GLY A 246 -4.68 -15.45 -19.07
CA GLY A 246 -4.86 -16.19 -17.80
C GLY A 246 -3.60 -16.97 -17.39
N SER A 247 -2.89 -17.55 -18.37
CA SER A 247 -1.62 -18.23 -18.12
C SER A 247 -0.51 -17.24 -17.76
N ALA A 248 -0.44 -16.09 -18.43
CA ALA A 248 0.52 -15.05 -18.13
C ALA A 248 0.29 -14.43 -16.74
N ALA A 249 -0.97 -14.11 -16.39
CA ALA A 249 -1.34 -13.61 -15.08
C ALA A 249 -0.96 -14.58 -13.95
N ARG A 250 -1.20 -15.89 -14.15
CA ARG A 250 -0.79 -16.92 -13.18
C ARG A 250 0.72 -16.99 -13.02
N ALA A 251 1.48 -16.94 -14.12
CA ALA A 251 2.95 -16.95 -14.08
C ALA A 251 3.50 -15.71 -13.34
N LEU A 252 2.98 -14.53 -13.68
CA LEU A 252 3.35 -13.26 -13.04
C LEU A 252 3.01 -13.30 -11.54
N ALA A 253 1.77 -13.63 -11.17
CA ALA A 253 1.34 -13.70 -9.77
C ALA A 253 2.19 -14.69 -8.96
N GLY A 254 2.57 -15.83 -9.54
CA GLY A 254 3.44 -16.81 -8.91
C GLY A 254 4.80 -16.22 -8.53
N LYS A 255 5.43 -15.50 -9.46
CA LYS A 255 6.75 -14.87 -9.23
C LYS A 255 6.66 -13.67 -8.28
N LEU A 256 5.62 -12.85 -8.41
CA LEU A 256 5.36 -11.75 -7.47
C LEU A 256 5.14 -12.26 -6.03
N THR A 257 4.46 -13.40 -5.86
CA THR A 257 4.28 -14.02 -4.53
C THR A 257 5.61 -14.46 -3.93
N ILE A 258 6.50 -15.03 -4.74
CA ILE A 258 7.84 -15.43 -4.28
C ILE A 258 8.67 -14.20 -3.92
N ALA A 259 8.65 -13.15 -4.76
CA ALA A 259 9.34 -11.90 -4.46
C ALA A 259 8.84 -11.23 -3.19
N ALA A 260 7.52 -11.14 -2.97
CA ALA A 260 6.97 -10.58 -1.74
C ALA A 260 7.53 -11.28 -0.49
N ARG A 261 7.70 -12.61 -0.55
CA ARG A 261 8.30 -13.38 0.56
C ARG A 261 9.79 -13.10 0.70
N VAL A 262 10.53 -13.01 -0.40
CA VAL A 262 11.95 -12.68 -0.36
C VAL A 262 12.16 -11.26 0.18
N ASP A 263 11.40 -10.29 -0.31
CA ASP A 263 11.43 -8.90 0.15
C ASP A 263 11.13 -8.82 1.66
N HIS A 264 10.10 -9.52 2.13
CA HIS A 264 9.73 -9.48 3.55
C HIS A 264 10.71 -10.21 4.49
N TYR A 265 11.15 -11.42 4.13
CA TYR A 265 11.96 -12.27 5.02
C TYR A 265 13.47 -12.19 4.79
N GLY A 266 13.90 -11.70 3.63
CA GLY A 266 15.31 -11.66 3.23
C GLY A 266 15.82 -10.27 2.84
N GLY A 267 14.96 -9.39 2.32
CA GLY A 267 15.32 -8.02 1.91
C GLY A 267 16.24 -7.89 0.68
N ASP A 268 17.01 -8.92 0.36
CA ASP A 268 17.98 -8.90 -0.74
C ASP A 268 17.33 -9.06 -2.13
N ARG A 269 17.84 -8.30 -3.10
CA ARG A 269 17.48 -8.43 -4.53
C ARG A 269 17.96 -9.78 -5.08
N ARG A 270 17.09 -10.48 -5.81
CA ARG A 270 17.32 -11.77 -6.48
C ARG A 270 17.00 -11.68 -7.97
N PRO A 271 17.97 -11.28 -8.81
CA PRO A 271 17.79 -11.13 -10.26
C PRO A 271 17.36 -12.41 -10.98
N GLU A 272 17.58 -13.58 -10.37
CA GLU A 272 17.18 -14.87 -10.94
C GLU A 272 15.66 -14.97 -11.08
N LEU A 273 14.90 -14.31 -10.20
CA LEU A 273 13.42 -14.30 -10.27
C LEU A 273 12.91 -13.58 -11.53
N ASP A 274 13.57 -12.49 -11.91
CA ASP A 274 13.27 -11.74 -13.13
C ASP A 274 13.49 -12.64 -14.37
N ALA A 275 14.66 -13.29 -14.45
CA ALA A 275 15.00 -14.16 -15.57
C ALA A 275 14.05 -15.36 -15.70
N GLU A 276 13.65 -15.97 -14.58
CA GLU A 276 12.69 -17.07 -14.56
C GLU A 276 11.28 -16.63 -15.00
N LEU A 277 10.86 -15.41 -14.63
CA LEU A 277 9.59 -14.83 -15.08
C LEU A 277 9.63 -14.58 -16.60
N ASP A 278 10.70 -13.96 -17.10
CA ASP A 278 10.87 -13.62 -18.51
C ASP A 278 10.83 -14.85 -19.41
N GLU A 279 11.56 -15.90 -19.03
CA GLU A 279 11.53 -17.19 -19.72
C GLU A 279 10.12 -17.76 -19.75
N ARG A 280 9.40 -17.73 -18.62
CA ARG A 280 8.04 -18.26 -18.55
C ARG A 280 7.07 -17.47 -19.43
N ILE A 281 7.18 -16.15 -19.46
CA ILE A 281 6.33 -15.29 -20.30
C ILE A 281 6.65 -15.48 -21.78
N ARG A 282 7.93 -15.61 -22.15
CA ARG A 282 8.34 -15.94 -23.53
C ARG A 282 7.73 -17.25 -24.00
N GLN A 283 7.79 -18.31 -23.19
CA GLN A 283 7.17 -19.60 -23.52
C GLN A 283 5.65 -19.47 -23.72
N ILE A 284 4.96 -18.74 -22.82
CA ILE A 284 3.52 -18.52 -22.93
C ILE A 284 3.20 -17.78 -24.23
N ARG A 285 3.88 -16.66 -24.51
CA ARG A 285 3.64 -15.85 -25.72
C ARG A 285 3.96 -16.66 -26.99
N GLY A 286 5.09 -17.36 -27.03
CA GLY A 286 5.61 -18.09 -28.20
C GLY A 286 4.96 -19.45 -28.49
N GLY A 287 4.35 -20.13 -27.52
CA GLY A 287 3.74 -21.46 -27.73
C GLY A 287 2.43 -21.42 -28.51
N GLY A 288 2.41 -20.89 -29.72
CA GLY A 288 1.23 -20.80 -30.59
C GLY A 288 1.53 -20.64 -32.08
N ASP A 289 2.79 -20.86 -32.49
CA ASP A 289 3.22 -20.88 -33.89
C ASP A 289 3.64 -22.32 -34.32
N GLU A 290 2.94 -23.34 -33.81
CA GLU A 290 2.97 -24.72 -34.31
C GLU A 290 1.54 -25.27 -34.44
#